data_AF-A0AAW9RNJ9-F1
#
_entry.id   AF-A0AAW9RNJ9-F1
#
_cell.length_a   1.000
_cell.length_b   1.000
_cell.length_c   1.000
_cell.angle_alpha   90.00
_cell.angle_beta   90.00
_cell.angle_gamma   90.00
#
_symmetry.space_group_name_H-M   'P 1'
#
loop_
_entity.id
_entity.type
_entity.pdbx_description
1 polymer ?
#
loop_
_entity_poly.entity_id
_entity_poly.type
_entity_poly.pdbx_seq_one_letter_code
_entity_poly.pdbx_strand_id
1 'polypeptide(L)'
;MRNDVRLGLVRFLVCAAAVMLLTGPAAAEWGKPKPSTEDWSWLEGTVWYVPTYNLPAIMTSPDTEAVIPLRDQTVYTIDGYANGYYWGIARAQFLGPDDPRKVPPDSDPACNRMAASVTPEGTLNVSFAPMESSSGERITGVGTMRRHRGSWAMELQMTTGDTVQVTHWAYMRACPKNRPCKLPAISATAQEFVEACRTSP
;
A
#
# COMPACT_ATOMS: atom_id res chain seq x y z
N MET A 1 -11.09 -53.44 52.62
CA MET A 1 -11.59 -52.06 52.78
C MET A 1 -12.51 -51.77 51.62
N ARG A 2 -13.76 -51.36 51.92
CA ARG A 2 -14.75 -50.57 51.17
C ARG A 2 -14.58 -50.44 49.64
N ASN A 3 -15.59 -50.49 48.77
CA ASN A 3 -17.04 -50.66 48.81
C ASN A 3 -17.46 -50.75 47.32
N ASP A 4 -18.47 -51.56 46.99
CA ASP A 4 -19.65 -51.26 46.13
C ASP A 4 -19.47 -50.67 44.70
N VAL A 5 -20.27 -50.97 43.67
CA VAL A 5 -21.51 -51.74 43.49
C VAL A 5 -21.71 -52.03 41.98
N ARG A 6 -22.47 -53.08 41.69
CA ARG A 6 -22.90 -53.63 40.38
C ARG A 6 -23.97 -52.78 39.66
N LEU A 7 -24.40 -53.31 38.48
CA LEU A 7 -25.60 -53.06 37.65
C LEU A 7 -25.31 -52.19 36.41
N GLY A 8 -25.81 -52.47 35.21
CA GLY A 8 -26.80 -53.44 34.75
C GLY A 8 -27.26 -53.04 33.33
N LEU A 9 -27.61 -54.04 32.51
CA LEU A 9 -28.17 -53.98 31.14
C LEU A 9 -29.11 -52.81 30.83
N VAL A 10 -29.12 -52.31 29.58
CA VAL A 10 -30.39 -52.09 28.83
C VAL A 10 -30.20 -52.29 27.30
N ARG A 11 -31.21 -52.95 26.73
CA ARG A 11 -31.51 -53.33 25.34
C ARG A 11 -31.64 -52.14 24.38
N PHE A 12 -31.28 -52.34 23.10
CA PHE A 12 -31.78 -51.48 22.01
C PHE A 12 -32.92 -52.17 21.25
N LEU A 13 -34.08 -51.52 21.28
CA LEU A 13 -35.28 -51.82 20.50
C LEU A 13 -35.19 -51.13 19.13
N VAL A 14 -35.56 -51.85 18.08
CA VAL A 14 -35.83 -51.34 16.73
C VAL A 14 -37.30 -50.97 16.62
N CYS A 15 -37.61 -49.81 16.04
CA CYS A 15 -38.84 -49.41 15.31
C CYS A 15 -38.72 -47.91 14.98
N ALA A 16 -39.27 -47.28 13.94
CA ALA A 16 -39.72 -47.59 12.58
C ALA A 16 -40.36 -46.27 12.09
N ALA A 17 -40.11 -45.90 10.82
CA ALA A 17 -40.88 -44.97 9.97
C ALA A 17 -41.02 -43.48 10.42
N ALA A 18 -41.24 -42.46 9.58
CA ALA A 18 -41.08 -42.15 8.16
C ALA A 18 -41.61 -40.71 8.00
N VAL A 19 -40.91 -39.78 7.34
CA VAL A 19 -41.53 -38.62 6.65
C VAL A 19 -40.55 -38.16 5.56
N MET A 20 -40.85 -38.44 4.29
CA MET A 20 -40.21 -37.75 3.16
C MET A 20 -40.91 -36.40 2.98
N LEU A 21 -40.25 -35.32 3.43
CA LEU A 21 -40.63 -33.96 3.08
C LEU A 21 -39.82 -33.54 1.85
N LEU A 22 -40.55 -33.22 0.78
CA LEU A 22 -40.08 -32.58 -0.43
C LEU A 22 -39.48 -31.20 -0.08
N THR A 23 -38.16 -31.11 0.00
CA THR A 23 -37.46 -29.82 -0.04
C THR A 23 -36.59 -29.81 -1.29
N GLY A 24 -37.05 -29.10 -2.33
CA GLY A 24 -36.17 -28.75 -3.44
C GLY A 24 -34.97 -27.97 -2.90
N PRO A 25 -33.76 -28.14 -3.44
CA PRO A 25 -32.65 -27.30 -3.04
C PRO A 25 -32.97 -25.89 -3.55
N ALA A 26 -33.43 -25.03 -2.65
CA ALA A 26 -33.15 -23.62 -2.78
C ALA A 26 -31.62 -23.52 -2.73
N ALA A 27 -30.98 -23.55 -3.90
CA ALA A 27 -29.62 -23.10 -4.03
C ALA A 27 -29.65 -21.65 -3.54
N ALA A 28 -29.24 -21.43 -2.29
CA ALA A 28 -28.86 -20.12 -1.84
C ALA A 28 -27.81 -19.66 -2.86
N GLU A 29 -28.16 -18.71 -3.71
CA GLU A 29 -27.15 -17.97 -4.44
C GLU A 29 -26.34 -17.26 -3.35
N TRP A 30 -25.16 -17.79 -3.06
CA TRP A 30 -24.18 -17.08 -2.25
C TRP A 30 -23.94 -15.78 -2.99
N GLY A 31 -24.56 -14.71 -2.49
CA GLY A 31 -24.55 -13.41 -3.14
C GLY A 31 -23.11 -13.07 -3.48
N LYS A 32 -22.80 -13.01 -4.78
CA LYS A 32 -21.52 -12.45 -5.23
C LYS A 32 -21.40 -11.11 -4.50
N PRO A 33 -20.29 -10.84 -3.79
CA PRO A 33 -20.08 -9.55 -3.17
C PRO A 33 -20.37 -8.49 -4.23
N LYS A 34 -21.35 -7.61 -3.98
CA LYS A 34 -21.49 -6.43 -4.83
C LYS A 34 -20.15 -5.71 -4.81
N PRO A 35 -19.58 -5.32 -5.96
CA PRO A 35 -18.41 -4.46 -5.97
C PRO A 35 -18.73 -3.25 -5.09
N SER A 36 -18.03 -3.09 -3.98
CA SER A 36 -18.11 -1.86 -3.22
C SER A 36 -17.40 -0.80 -4.05
N THR A 37 -18.15 0.09 -4.67
CA THR A 37 -17.58 1.26 -5.34
C THR A 37 -17.21 2.24 -4.25
N GLU A 38 -15.93 2.29 -3.89
CA GLU A 38 -15.43 3.26 -2.92
C GLU A 38 -15.38 4.65 -3.56
N ASP A 39 -15.80 5.66 -2.81
CA ASP A 39 -15.51 7.06 -3.15
C ASP A 39 -14.12 7.40 -2.59
N TRP A 40 -13.21 7.78 -3.48
CA TRP A 40 -11.83 8.12 -3.13
C TRP A 40 -11.59 9.63 -3.01
N SER A 41 -12.65 10.45 -3.05
CA SER A 41 -12.55 11.90 -2.89
C SER A 41 -11.83 12.34 -1.61
N TRP A 42 -11.89 11.52 -0.56
CA TRP A 42 -11.19 11.77 0.70
C TRP A 42 -9.65 11.72 0.60
N LEU A 43 -9.08 11.25 -0.51
CA LEU A 43 -7.64 11.30 -0.77
C LEU A 43 -7.14 12.74 -0.86
N GLU A 44 -7.97 13.69 -1.27
CA GLU A 44 -7.60 15.10 -1.33
C GLU A 44 -7.14 15.64 0.04
N GLY A 45 -6.05 16.39 0.04
CA GLY A 45 -5.43 16.96 1.24
C GLY A 45 -4.75 15.94 2.14
N THR A 46 -4.41 14.76 1.63
CA THR A 46 -3.69 13.73 2.39
C THR A 46 -2.20 13.67 2.06
N VAL A 47 -1.42 13.21 3.03
CA VAL A 47 0.03 12.99 2.89
C VAL A 47 0.29 11.51 3.09
N TRP A 48 1.07 10.89 2.22
CA TRP A 48 1.37 9.47 2.25
C TRP A 48 2.86 9.24 2.33
N TYR A 49 3.29 8.25 3.10
CA TYR A 49 4.71 7.92 3.25
C TYR A 49 4.95 6.41 3.23
N VAL A 50 6.17 6.03 2.83
CA VAL A 50 6.66 4.67 2.94
C VAL A 50 7.10 4.38 4.39
N PRO A 51 6.45 3.43 5.10
CA PRO A 51 6.85 3.07 6.46
C PRO A 51 8.11 2.18 6.48
N THR A 52 8.73 2.02 7.65
CA THR A 52 10.04 1.36 7.83
C THR A 52 10.17 0.00 7.12
N TYR A 53 9.17 -0.88 7.26
CA TYR A 53 9.20 -2.22 6.68
C TYR A 53 9.12 -2.23 5.15
N ASN A 54 8.72 -1.10 4.56
CA ASN A 54 8.56 -0.94 3.12
C ASN A 54 9.66 -0.10 2.50
N LEU A 55 10.69 0.30 3.26
CA LEU A 55 11.83 1.03 2.70
C LEU A 55 12.69 0.23 1.70
N PRO A 56 12.87 -1.11 1.81
CA PRO A 56 13.74 -1.83 0.88
C PRO A 56 13.31 -1.66 -0.58
N ALA A 57 14.27 -1.26 -1.41
CA ALA A 57 14.15 -1.14 -2.86
C ALA A 57 15.38 -1.78 -3.53
N ILE A 58 15.31 -2.00 -4.85
CA ILE A 58 16.37 -2.64 -5.60
C ILE A 58 16.76 -1.76 -6.78
N MET A 59 18.05 -1.50 -6.95
CA MET A 59 18.62 -0.87 -8.13
C MET A 59 19.31 -1.92 -9.00
N THR A 60 19.06 -1.84 -10.31
CA THR A 60 19.64 -2.69 -11.35
C THR A 60 20.13 -1.83 -12.52
N SER A 61 21.17 -2.26 -13.22
CA SER A 61 21.63 -1.66 -14.48
C SER A 61 21.86 -2.76 -15.51
N PRO A 62 21.61 -2.54 -16.81
CA PRO A 62 21.99 -3.50 -17.85
C PRO A 62 23.52 -3.58 -18.02
N ASP A 63 24.25 -2.55 -17.62
CA ASP A 63 25.71 -2.47 -17.77
C ASP A 63 26.47 -3.20 -16.65
N THR A 64 25.77 -3.55 -15.56
CA THR A 64 26.34 -4.30 -14.44
C THR A 64 25.40 -5.42 -14.01
N GLU A 65 25.90 -6.64 -13.82
CA GLU A 65 25.10 -7.73 -13.24
C GLU A 65 24.78 -7.51 -11.74
N ALA A 66 25.10 -6.33 -11.21
CA ALA A 66 24.97 -6.02 -9.79
C ALA A 66 23.52 -5.64 -9.45
N VAL A 67 22.95 -6.38 -8.51
CA VAL A 67 21.70 -6.02 -7.83
C VAL A 67 22.07 -5.27 -6.55
N ILE A 68 21.81 -3.96 -6.52
CA ILE A 68 22.20 -3.10 -5.40
C ILE A 68 20.98 -2.85 -4.51
N PRO A 69 21.00 -3.29 -3.24
CA PRO A 69 19.91 -2.99 -2.32
C PRO A 69 19.94 -1.52 -1.89
N LEU A 70 18.78 -0.88 -1.90
CA LEU A 70 18.57 0.50 -1.48
C LEU A 70 17.50 0.59 -0.39
N ARG A 71 17.44 1.76 0.26
CA ARG A 71 16.24 2.22 0.97
C ARG A 71 15.65 3.39 0.19
N ASP A 72 14.37 3.29 -0.15
CA ASP A 72 13.60 4.35 -0.78
C ASP A 72 12.64 4.95 0.26
N GLN A 73 12.92 6.19 0.67
CA GLN A 73 11.95 7.01 1.37
C GLN A 73 11.21 7.91 0.39
N THR A 74 10.01 7.47 0.02
CA THR A 74 9.08 8.26 -0.78
C THR A 74 7.94 8.84 0.07
N VAL A 75 7.57 10.08 -0.24
CA VAL A 75 6.43 10.82 0.34
C VAL A 75 5.61 11.48 -0.76
N TYR A 76 4.29 11.38 -0.66
CA TYR A 76 3.34 12.08 -1.54
C TYR A 76 2.49 13.07 -0.78
N THR A 77 2.14 14.17 -1.44
CA THR A 77 0.93 14.95 -1.16
C THR A 77 -0.10 14.70 -2.25
N ILE A 78 -1.36 14.61 -1.87
CA ILE A 78 -2.49 14.61 -2.80
C ILE A 78 -3.19 15.94 -2.65
N ASP A 79 -3.00 16.80 -3.65
CA ASP A 79 -3.46 18.19 -3.62
C ASP A 79 -4.86 18.36 -4.16
N GLY A 80 -5.30 17.45 -5.04
CA GLY A 80 -6.64 17.49 -5.60
C GLY A 80 -7.11 16.14 -6.10
N TYR A 81 -8.43 16.03 -6.24
CA TYR A 81 -9.13 14.84 -6.70
C TYR A 81 -10.32 15.23 -7.58
N ALA A 82 -10.54 14.51 -8.67
CA ALA A 82 -11.76 14.61 -9.47
C ALA A 82 -12.03 13.31 -10.24
N ASN A 83 -13.23 12.73 -10.08
CA ASN A 83 -13.73 11.63 -10.90
C ASN A 83 -12.77 10.42 -11.03
N GLY A 84 -12.16 10.00 -9.92
CA GLY A 84 -11.19 8.90 -9.91
C GLY A 84 -9.77 9.32 -10.31
N TYR A 85 -9.51 10.58 -10.63
CA TYR A 85 -8.16 11.10 -10.86
C TYR A 85 -7.69 11.91 -9.65
N TYR A 86 -6.40 11.83 -9.34
CA TYR A 86 -5.79 12.64 -8.28
C TYR A 86 -4.39 13.09 -8.68
N TRP A 87 -3.94 14.20 -8.11
CA TRP A 87 -2.65 14.82 -8.43
C TRP A 87 -2.01 15.45 -7.21
N GLY A 88 -0.71 15.71 -7.31
CA GLY A 88 0.04 16.41 -6.26
C GLY A 88 1.54 16.35 -6.50
N ILE A 89 2.32 16.22 -5.43
CA ILE A 89 3.78 16.20 -5.49
C ILE A 89 4.32 14.96 -4.78
N ALA A 90 5.42 14.44 -5.29
CA ALA A 90 6.19 13.40 -4.66
C ALA A 90 7.63 13.86 -4.44
N ARG A 91 8.20 13.49 -3.30
CA ARG A 91 9.64 13.60 -3.04
C ARG A 91 10.18 12.23 -2.64
N ALA A 92 11.27 11.82 -3.27
CA ALA A 92 11.91 10.53 -3.03
C ALA A 92 13.38 10.74 -2.66
N GLN A 93 13.85 9.99 -1.66
CA GLN A 93 15.27 9.88 -1.31
C GLN A 93 15.69 8.43 -1.38
N PHE A 94 16.66 8.15 -2.24
CA PHE A 94 17.34 6.86 -2.29
C PHE A 94 18.56 6.88 -1.35
N LEU A 95 18.76 5.78 -0.63
CA LEU A 95 19.87 5.59 0.30
C LEU A 95 20.52 4.23 0.03
N GLY A 96 21.83 4.23 -0.14
CA GLY A 96 22.64 3.04 -0.33
C GLY A 96 22.85 2.23 0.96
N PRO A 97 23.55 1.08 0.83
CA PRO A 97 23.89 0.23 1.97
C PRO A 97 24.74 0.93 3.03
N ASP A 98 25.66 1.79 2.59
CA ASP A 98 26.63 2.49 3.46
C ASP A 98 26.06 3.78 4.05
N ASP A 99 24.88 4.22 3.60
CA ASP A 99 24.25 5.43 4.12
C ASP A 99 23.76 5.23 5.56
N PRO A 100 23.83 6.28 6.40
CA PRO A 100 23.24 6.27 7.73
C PRO A 100 21.76 5.86 7.70
N ARG A 101 21.30 5.25 8.79
CA ARG A 101 19.88 4.86 8.95
C ARG A 101 18.91 6.02 8.69
N LYS A 102 19.32 7.23 9.06
CA LYS A 102 18.60 8.47 8.78
C LYS A 102 19.54 9.53 8.24
N VAL A 103 19.11 10.25 7.20
CA VAL A 103 19.84 11.39 6.64
C VAL A 103 19.07 12.70 6.83
N PRO A 104 19.72 13.87 6.69
CA PRO A 104 19.04 15.16 6.56
C PRO A 104 18.07 15.21 5.37
N PRO A 105 17.06 16.09 5.38
CA PRO A 105 16.05 16.18 4.31
C PRO A 105 16.57 16.69 2.96
N ASP A 106 17.79 17.22 2.90
CA ASP A 106 18.35 17.88 1.71
C ASP A 106 19.54 17.11 1.09
N SER A 107 19.65 15.82 1.38
CA SER A 107 20.70 14.92 0.86
C SER A 107 20.45 14.46 -0.59
N ASP A 108 20.19 15.41 -1.49
CA ASP A 108 19.90 15.20 -2.92
C ASP A 108 18.64 14.37 -3.25
N PRO A 109 17.45 14.78 -2.76
CA PRO A 109 16.20 14.09 -3.07
C PRO A 109 15.59 14.52 -4.41
N ALA A 110 14.89 13.61 -5.08
CA ALA A 110 14.18 13.86 -6.33
C ALA A 110 12.78 14.42 -6.08
N CYS A 111 12.46 15.56 -6.72
CA CYS A 111 11.14 16.19 -6.70
C CYS A 111 10.37 15.91 -7.99
N ASN A 112 9.11 15.47 -7.85
CA ASN A 112 8.26 15.11 -8.97
C ASN A 112 6.83 15.65 -8.83
N ARG A 113 6.24 16.06 -9.96
CA ARG A 113 4.79 16.22 -10.09
C ARG A 113 4.16 14.84 -10.25
N MET A 114 3.05 14.60 -9.57
CA MET A 114 2.31 13.35 -9.59
C MET A 114 0.95 13.54 -10.26
N ALA A 115 0.61 12.62 -11.16
CA ALA A 115 -0.73 12.46 -11.71
C ALA A 115 -1.11 10.97 -11.66
N ALA A 116 -2.33 10.67 -11.22
CA ALA A 116 -2.74 9.31 -10.97
C ALA A 116 -4.25 9.11 -11.15
N SER A 117 -4.64 7.83 -11.19
CA SER A 117 -6.03 7.40 -11.20
C SER A 117 -6.27 6.26 -10.21
N VAL A 118 -7.49 6.19 -9.71
CA VAL A 118 -8.01 5.15 -8.83
C VAL A 118 -9.41 4.73 -9.32
N THR A 119 -9.59 3.45 -9.62
CA THR A 119 -10.91 2.91 -9.97
C THR A 119 -11.77 2.77 -8.71
N PRO A 120 -13.11 2.65 -8.82
CA PRO A 120 -13.97 2.41 -7.66
C PRO A 120 -13.58 1.16 -6.85
N GLU A 121 -13.01 0.15 -7.49
CA GLU A 121 -12.50 -1.09 -6.87
C GLU A 121 -11.12 -0.89 -6.21
N GLY A 122 -10.51 0.28 -6.38
CA GLY A 122 -9.23 0.66 -5.79
C GLY A 122 -8.02 0.36 -6.66
N THR A 123 -8.16 0.06 -7.95
CA THR A 123 -6.98 -0.14 -8.82
C THR A 123 -6.29 1.19 -9.08
N LEU A 124 -4.97 1.26 -8.87
CA LEU A 124 -4.15 2.46 -8.97
C LEU A 124 -3.26 2.43 -10.21
N ASN A 125 -3.18 3.56 -10.90
CA ASN A 125 -2.13 3.86 -11.88
C ASN A 125 -1.59 5.25 -11.58
N VAL A 126 -0.27 5.37 -11.40
CA VAL A 126 0.40 6.61 -11.02
C VAL A 126 1.54 6.91 -11.99
N SER A 127 1.70 8.17 -12.33
CA SER A 127 2.81 8.69 -13.14
C SER A 127 3.46 9.86 -12.44
N PHE A 128 4.79 9.93 -12.51
CA PHE A 128 5.58 11.04 -11.98
C PHE A 128 6.38 11.70 -13.09
N ALA A 129 6.45 13.03 -13.03
CA ALA A 129 7.26 13.85 -13.93
C ALA A 129 8.22 14.69 -13.08
N PRO A 130 9.53 14.64 -13.33
CA PRO A 130 10.50 15.45 -12.60
C PRO A 130 10.17 16.95 -12.67
N MET A 131 10.40 17.66 -11.57
CA MET A 131 10.14 19.10 -11.48
C MET A 131 11.27 19.95 -12.07
N GLU A 132 12.50 19.45 -12.06
CA GLU A 132 13.66 20.08 -12.71
C GLU A 132 13.81 19.57 -14.16
N SER A 133 14.02 20.48 -15.13
CA SER A 133 14.12 20.16 -16.57
C SER A 133 15.45 19.46 -16.89
N SER A 134 15.61 18.56 -17.87
CA SER A 134 14.83 18.14 -19.03
C SER A 134 15.35 16.76 -19.47
N SER A 135 14.48 15.88 -19.99
CA SER A 135 14.69 14.42 -20.28
C SER A 135 14.32 13.43 -19.18
N GLY A 136 13.75 13.90 -18.07
CA GLY A 136 13.42 13.08 -16.92
C GLY A 136 12.59 11.82 -17.23
N GLU A 137 13.13 10.67 -16.84
CA GLU A 137 12.48 9.36 -16.89
C GLU A 137 11.07 9.42 -16.32
N ARG A 138 10.12 8.95 -17.13
CA ARG A 138 8.72 8.92 -16.70
C ARG A 138 8.50 7.69 -15.81
N ILE A 139 8.47 7.94 -14.53
CA ILE A 139 8.20 6.91 -13.53
C ILE A 139 6.73 6.55 -13.63
N THR A 140 6.44 5.26 -13.82
CA THR A 140 5.07 4.75 -13.77
C THR A 140 4.97 3.69 -12.69
N GLY A 141 3.85 3.71 -11.97
CA GLY A 141 3.53 2.76 -10.94
C GLY A 141 2.14 2.20 -11.13
N VAL A 142 1.98 0.94 -10.75
CA VAL A 142 0.70 0.24 -10.72
C VAL A 142 0.46 -0.30 -9.32
N GLY A 143 -0.80 -0.39 -8.92
CA GLY A 143 -1.09 -0.80 -7.56
C GLY A 143 -2.56 -0.99 -7.26
N THR A 144 -2.85 -1.16 -5.98
CA THR A 144 -4.22 -1.24 -5.46
C THR A 144 -4.35 -0.57 -4.09
N MET A 145 -5.51 0.00 -3.81
CA MET A 145 -5.91 0.40 -2.47
C MET A 145 -6.28 -0.84 -1.67
N ARG A 146 -5.61 -1.05 -0.53
CA ARG A 146 -5.89 -2.21 0.32
C ARG A 146 -6.06 -1.81 1.77
N ARG A 147 -7.03 -2.45 2.44
CA ARG A 147 -7.14 -2.35 3.89
C ARG A 147 -6.09 -3.24 4.54
N HIS A 148 -5.28 -2.63 5.40
CA HIS A 148 -4.36 -3.37 6.24
C HIS A 148 -4.47 -2.85 7.67
N ARG A 149 -4.92 -3.74 8.58
CA ARG A 149 -5.21 -3.44 10.00
C ARG A 149 -6.22 -2.30 10.17
N GLY A 150 -7.28 -2.31 9.36
CA GLY A 150 -8.39 -1.34 9.46
C GLY A 150 -8.18 -0.03 8.70
N SER A 151 -6.94 0.31 8.34
CA SER A 151 -6.60 1.52 7.58
C SER A 151 -6.28 1.22 6.13
N TRP A 152 -6.62 2.16 5.25
CA TRP A 152 -6.20 2.12 3.85
C TRP A 152 -4.67 2.22 3.70
N ALA A 153 -4.15 1.52 2.71
CA ALA A 153 -2.79 1.55 2.24
C ALA A 153 -2.80 1.60 0.71
N MET A 154 -1.89 2.38 0.13
CA MET A 154 -1.59 2.28 -1.31
C MET A 154 -0.52 1.21 -1.46
N GLU A 155 -0.91 0.02 -1.94
CA GLU A 155 0.05 -0.98 -2.39
C GLU A 155 0.49 -0.60 -3.79
N LEU A 156 1.72 -0.12 -3.93
CA LEU A 156 2.28 0.35 -5.19
C LEU A 156 3.54 -0.43 -5.52
N GLN A 157 3.67 -0.79 -6.80
CA GLN A 157 4.91 -1.19 -7.43
C GLN A 157 5.31 -0.07 -8.38
N MET A 158 6.56 0.37 -8.28
CA MET A 158 7.12 1.42 -9.14
C MET A 158 8.46 0.96 -9.70
N THR A 159 8.70 1.33 -10.96
CA THR A 159 10.03 1.28 -11.55
C THR A 159 10.35 2.67 -12.10
N THR A 160 11.47 3.22 -11.66
CA THR A 160 12.07 4.49 -12.09
C THR A 160 13.37 4.16 -12.78
N GLY A 161 13.73 4.77 -13.91
CA GLY A 161 14.92 4.36 -14.65
C GLY A 161 14.69 4.04 -16.11
N ASP A 162 15.61 4.48 -16.97
CA ASP A 162 15.80 4.07 -18.35
C ASP A 162 16.94 3.04 -18.36
N THR A 163 18.15 3.49 -18.00
CA THR A 163 19.33 2.61 -17.93
C THR A 163 19.52 2.05 -16.53
N VAL A 164 19.61 2.91 -15.51
CA VAL A 164 19.64 2.46 -14.12
C VAL A 164 18.21 2.44 -13.59
N GLN A 165 17.70 1.25 -13.29
CA GLN A 165 16.34 1.05 -12.83
C GLN A 165 16.28 0.81 -11.32
N VAL A 166 15.52 1.63 -10.62
CA VAL A 166 15.11 1.40 -9.23
C VAL A 166 13.70 0.84 -9.23
N THR A 167 13.53 -0.36 -8.70
CA THR A 167 12.23 -0.97 -8.47
C THR A 167 11.91 -0.98 -6.98
N HIS A 168 10.69 -0.53 -6.64
CA HIS A 168 10.23 -0.41 -5.27
C HIS A 168 8.80 -0.94 -5.12
N TRP A 169 8.58 -1.72 -4.07
CA TRP A 169 7.24 -2.15 -3.63
C TRP A 169 6.96 -1.61 -2.25
N ALA A 170 5.87 -0.86 -2.11
CA ALA A 170 5.51 -0.26 -0.83
C ALA A 170 4.01 -0.32 -0.56
N TYR A 171 3.69 -0.55 0.70
CA TYR A 171 2.37 -0.26 1.26
C TYR A 171 2.41 1.11 1.94
N MET A 172 2.23 2.17 1.16
CA MET A 172 2.26 3.53 1.70
C MET A 172 1.10 3.77 2.65
N ARG A 173 1.33 4.63 3.64
CA ARG A 173 0.35 4.96 4.69
C ARG A 173 0.05 6.44 4.71
N ALA A 174 -1.22 6.75 4.88
CA ALA A 174 -1.64 8.11 5.18
C ALA A 174 -1.06 8.56 6.53
N CYS A 175 -0.51 9.75 6.55
CA CYS A 175 -0.11 10.43 7.76
C CYS A 175 -1.37 10.81 8.57
N PRO A 176 -1.27 10.76 9.92
CA PRO A 176 -2.34 11.19 10.80
C PRO A 176 -2.52 12.71 10.72
N LYS A 177 -3.77 13.21 10.60
CA LYS A 177 -4.07 14.65 10.46
C LYS A 177 -3.64 15.51 11.66
N ASN A 178 -3.63 14.94 12.87
CA ASN A 178 -3.50 15.71 14.12
C ASN A 178 -2.16 15.53 14.84
N ARG A 179 -1.14 14.94 14.19
CA ARG A 179 0.19 14.80 14.81
C ARG A 179 1.29 14.74 13.75
N PRO A 180 2.53 15.17 14.09
CA PRO A 180 3.66 15.06 13.19
C PRO A 180 3.89 13.63 12.70
N CYS A 181 4.10 13.49 11.39
CA CYS A 181 4.35 12.22 10.72
C CYS A 181 5.86 12.08 10.48
N LYS A 182 6.60 11.53 11.45
CA LYS A 182 8.07 11.41 11.36
C LYS A 182 8.47 10.33 10.36
N LEU A 183 9.42 10.65 9.47
CA LEU A 183 9.91 9.70 8.48
C LEU A 183 10.91 8.70 9.09
N PRO A 184 10.90 7.43 8.64
CA PRO A 184 11.81 6.42 9.14
C PRO A 184 13.25 6.55 8.63
N ALA A 185 13.48 7.07 7.42
CA ALA A 185 14.83 7.22 6.84
C ALA A 185 15.30 8.68 6.72
N ILE A 186 14.46 9.65 7.07
CA ILE A 186 14.77 11.09 6.95
C ILE A 186 14.57 11.75 8.32
N SER A 187 15.44 12.70 8.62
CA SER A 187 15.40 13.51 9.85
C SER A 187 14.44 14.70 9.74
N ALA A 188 13.24 14.45 9.21
CA ALA A 188 12.16 15.42 9.03
C ALA A 188 10.79 14.75 9.17
N THR A 189 9.72 15.54 9.23
CA THR A 189 8.36 15.05 9.01
C THR A 189 8.07 14.88 7.52
N ALA A 190 7.06 14.06 7.21
CA ALA A 190 6.61 13.83 5.84
C ALA A 190 6.24 15.15 5.14
N GLN A 191 5.52 16.04 5.85
CA GLN A 191 5.13 17.34 5.32
C GLN A 191 6.35 18.21 5.03
N GLU A 192 7.24 18.42 6.01
CA GLU A 192 8.45 19.24 5.82
C GLU A 192 9.30 18.72 4.66
N PHE A 193 9.43 17.39 4.54
CA PHE A 193 10.21 16.78 3.49
C PHE A 193 9.62 17.07 2.11
N VAL A 194 8.34 16.82 1.87
CA VAL A 194 7.73 16.96 0.54
C VAL A 194 7.48 18.42 0.14
N GLU A 195 7.17 19.31 1.09
CA GLU A 195 6.90 20.73 0.80
C GLU A 195 8.11 21.49 0.29
N ALA A 196 9.32 21.04 0.61
CA ALA A 196 10.55 21.64 0.08
C ALA A 196 10.57 21.66 -1.46
N CYS A 197 9.90 20.70 -2.13
CA CYS A 197 9.77 20.69 -3.59
C CYS A 197 8.96 21.86 -4.15
N ARG A 198 8.13 22.53 -3.32
CA ARG A 198 7.34 23.70 -3.73
C ARG A 198 8.04 25.02 -3.51
N THR A 199 9.06 25.02 -2.66
CA THR A 199 9.76 26.24 -2.22
C THR A 199 11.12 26.43 -2.90
N SER A 200 11.61 25.41 -3.61
CA SER A 200 12.80 25.54 -4.46
C SER A 200 12.43 26.34 -5.73
N PRO A 201 13.22 27.39 -6.07
CA PRO A 201 12.98 28.24 -7.25
C PRO A 201 13.23 27.53 -8.57
#